data_AF-A0A1N6HBJ8-F1
#
_entry.id   AF-A0A1N6HBJ8-F1
#
_cell.length_a   1.000
_cell.length_b   1.000
_cell.length_c   1.000
_cell.angle_alpha   90.00
_cell.angle_beta   90.00
_cell.angle_gamma   90.00
#
_symmetry.space_group_name_H-M   'P 1'
#
loop_
_entity.id
_entity.type
_entity.pdbx_description
1 polymer ?
#
loop_
_entity_poly.entity_id
_entity_poly.type
_entity_poly.pdbx_seq_one_letter_code
_entity_poly.pdbx_strand_id
1 'polypeptide(L)'
;MMHAADLPETLPVFPLPGALLLPRARLPLHIFEPRYLAMLDDTLKTSSRLIGMVQPCEGPKGCGCGPGRLQKIGCAGRLTGFSETEDGRYMVTLTGISRFRLQEELDGFTPYRKVKPCWKGFDRDLGKPEHDKGFDRRAFMPKLCRYFEAQGLSTDWDSLEDADDELLINSLSMLCPFDVEDKQALLEAPSLETRRETLVTLIEFALRSGEDGEERLQ
;
A
#
# COMPACT_ATOMS: atom_id res chain seq x y z
N MET A 1 9.68 8.46 16.71
CA MET A 1 10.20 7.72 15.55
C MET A 1 10.31 6.27 16.00
N MET A 2 9.79 5.29 15.24
CA MET A 2 9.93 3.87 15.60
C MET A 2 11.33 3.40 15.23
N HIS A 3 11.96 2.62 16.11
CA HIS A 3 13.23 1.97 15.86
C HIS A 3 13.02 0.49 15.48
N ALA A 4 14.03 -0.13 14.88
CA ALA A 4 13.95 -1.55 14.50
C ALA A 4 13.64 -2.47 15.70
N ALA A 5 14.06 -2.08 16.91
CA ALA A 5 13.76 -2.80 18.15
C ALA A 5 12.27 -2.73 18.58
N ASP A 6 11.51 -1.76 18.06
CA ASP A 6 10.08 -1.61 18.35
C ASP A 6 9.20 -2.46 17.42
N LEU A 7 9.80 -3.12 16.42
CA LEU A 7 9.08 -3.93 15.45
C LEU A 7 8.78 -5.32 16.03
N PRO A 8 7.51 -5.77 15.96
CA PRO A 8 7.09 -6.99 16.63
C PRO A 8 7.56 -8.25 15.88
N GLU A 9 7.73 -9.34 16.62
CA GLU A 9 8.03 -10.67 16.07
C GLU A 9 6.80 -11.38 15.46
N THR A 10 5.60 -10.89 15.78
CA THR A 10 4.33 -11.38 15.24
C THR A 10 3.48 -10.20 14.83
N LEU A 11 2.91 -10.25 13.63
CA LEU A 11 2.12 -9.17 13.06
C LEU A 11 0.74 -9.68 12.64
N PRO A 12 -0.37 -9.13 13.17
CA PRO A 12 -1.68 -9.36 12.57
C PRO A 12 -1.71 -8.76 11.17
N VAL A 13 -2.27 -9.48 10.20
CA VAL A 13 -2.31 -9.02 8.81
C VAL A 13 -3.74 -8.85 8.31
N PHE A 14 -3.92 -7.82 7.49
CA PHE A 14 -5.15 -7.53 6.76
C PHE A 14 -4.91 -7.82 5.27
N PRO A 15 -5.40 -8.96 4.75
CA PRO A 15 -5.36 -9.27 3.33
C PRO A 15 -6.40 -8.42 2.57
N LEU A 16 -5.95 -7.51 1.70
CA LEU A 16 -6.84 -6.66 0.90
C LEU A 16 -6.29 -6.52 -0.53
N PRO A 17 -6.96 -7.09 -1.55
CA PRO A 17 -6.53 -6.96 -2.94
C PRO A 17 -6.59 -5.50 -3.41
N GLY A 18 -5.57 -5.06 -4.14
CA GLY A 18 -5.49 -3.72 -4.72
C GLY A 18 -5.23 -2.59 -3.72
N ALA A 19 -5.24 -2.87 -2.41
CA ALA A 19 -4.83 -1.92 -1.40
C ALA A 19 -3.33 -1.98 -1.18
N LEU A 20 -2.69 -0.82 -1.36
CA LEU A 20 -1.27 -0.65 -1.16
C LEU A 20 -1.03 0.28 0.03
N LEU A 21 -0.09 -0.07 0.90
CA LEU A 21 0.44 0.83 1.92
C LEU A 21 1.94 0.95 1.74
N LEU A 22 2.45 2.17 1.74
CA LEU A 22 3.88 2.47 1.66
C LEU A 22 4.37 3.16 2.94
N PRO A 23 5.65 3.03 3.30
CA PRO A 23 6.23 3.77 4.43
C PRO A 23 5.92 5.26 4.34
N ARG A 24 5.63 5.89 5.50
CA ARG A 24 5.26 7.30 5.67
C ARG A 24 3.95 7.75 5.02
N ALA A 25 3.35 6.94 4.14
CA ALA A 25 2.05 7.22 3.56
C ALA A 25 0.91 6.86 4.52
N ARG A 26 -0.29 7.38 4.24
CA ARG A 26 -1.50 7.12 5.03
C ARG A 26 -2.52 6.34 4.20
N LEU A 27 -3.08 5.29 4.79
CA LEU A 27 -4.15 4.49 4.20
C LEU A 27 -5.38 4.53 5.10
N PRO A 28 -6.46 5.25 4.71
CA PRO A 28 -7.75 5.14 5.37
C PRO A 28 -8.44 3.84 4.98
N LEU A 29 -9.09 3.18 5.95
CA LEU A 29 -9.82 1.94 5.74
C LEU A 29 -11.15 1.95 6.51
N HIS A 30 -12.17 1.37 5.88
CA HIS A 30 -13.43 1.05 6.55
C HIS A 30 -13.39 -0.39 7.04
N ILE A 31 -13.50 -0.57 8.34
CA ILE A 31 -13.49 -1.88 9.00
C ILE A 31 -14.89 -2.16 9.52
N PHE A 32 -15.50 -3.21 9.00
CA PHE A 32 -16.85 -3.63 9.41
C PHE A 32 -16.98 -5.15 9.59
N GLU A 33 -16.05 -5.94 9.06
CA GLU A 33 -16.09 -7.40 9.24
C GLU A 33 -15.68 -7.78 10.67
N PRO A 34 -16.45 -8.66 11.36
CA PRO A 34 -16.20 -9.02 12.76
C PRO A 34 -14.77 -9.50 13.06
N ARG A 35 -14.15 -10.25 12.14
CA ARG A 35 -12.76 -10.72 12.29
C ARG A 35 -11.74 -9.57 12.35
N TYR A 36 -11.97 -8.49 11.60
CA TYR A 36 -11.06 -7.36 11.56
C TYR A 36 -11.36 -6.35 12.66
N LEU A 37 -12.60 -6.31 13.17
CA LEU A 37 -12.91 -5.63 14.43
C LEU A 37 -12.16 -6.28 15.61
N ALA A 38 -12.20 -7.61 15.72
CA ALA A 38 -11.40 -8.34 16.72
C ALA A 38 -9.89 -8.10 16.55
N MET A 39 -9.40 -8.03 15.30
CA MET A 39 -8.01 -7.69 15.02
C MET A 39 -7.65 -6.28 15.49
N LEU A 40 -8.53 -5.30 15.27
CA LEU A 40 -8.34 -3.91 15.69
C LEU A 40 -8.28 -3.81 17.22
N ASP A 41 -9.21 -4.47 17.92
CA ASP A 41 -9.25 -4.50 19.39
C ASP A 41 -7.97 -5.11 19.98
N ASP A 42 -7.50 -6.22 19.42
CA ASP A 42 -6.26 -6.85 19.87
C ASP A 42 -5.03 -5.99 19.56
N THR A 43 -5.01 -5.34 18.39
CA THR A 43 -3.94 -4.42 18.00
C THR A 43 -3.86 -3.23 18.96
N LEU A 44 -4.99 -2.67 19.38
CA LEU A 44 -5.06 -1.54 20.32
C LEU A 44 -4.48 -1.87 21.70
N LYS A 45 -4.53 -3.15 22.11
CA LYS A 45 -3.93 -3.64 23.37
C LYS A 45 -2.40 -3.78 23.28
N THR A 46 -1.83 -3.78 22.08
CA THR A 46 -0.37 -3.84 21.88
C THR A 46 0.28 -2.46 21.99
N SER A 47 1.55 -2.42 22.38
CA SER A 47 2.34 -1.17 22.40
C SER A 47 2.66 -0.65 21.00
N SER A 48 2.91 -1.56 20.05
CA SER A 48 3.29 -1.21 18.68
C SER A 48 2.12 -0.67 17.85
N ARG A 49 0.91 -1.23 18.06
CA ARG A 49 -0.32 -0.92 17.31
C ARG A 49 -0.13 -1.06 15.79
N LEU A 50 0.62 -2.07 15.37
CA LEU A 50 0.93 -2.34 13.97
C LEU A 50 0.01 -3.40 13.38
N ILE A 51 -0.45 -3.13 12.16
CA ILE A 51 -1.20 -4.06 11.30
C ILE A 51 -0.43 -4.20 9.99
N GLY A 52 -0.22 -5.43 9.54
CA GLY A 52 0.40 -5.70 8.24
C GLY A 52 -0.61 -5.65 7.11
N MET A 53 -0.50 -4.66 6.23
CA MET A 53 -1.22 -4.66 4.96
C MET A 53 -0.50 -5.55 3.96
N VAL A 54 -1.20 -6.49 3.35
CA VAL A 54 -0.64 -7.45 2.40
C VAL A 54 -1.68 -7.79 1.35
N GLN A 55 -1.26 -7.91 0.09
CA GLN A 55 -2.16 -8.35 -0.96
C GLN A 55 -2.29 -9.88 -0.95
N PRO A 56 -3.50 -10.44 -1.17
CA PRO A 56 -3.61 -11.84 -1.50
C PRO A 56 -2.92 -12.12 -2.85
N CYS A 57 -2.34 -13.29 -2.97
CA CYS A 57 -1.82 -13.85 -4.22
C CYS A 57 -2.92 -14.71 -4.82
N GLU A 58 -3.27 -14.46 -6.08
CA GLU A 58 -4.14 -15.37 -6.82
C GLU A 58 -3.41 -16.71 -7.03
N GLY A 59 -3.88 -17.75 -6.35
CA GLY A 59 -3.53 -19.13 -6.70
C GLY A 59 -4.39 -19.60 -7.89
N PRO A 60 -4.06 -20.75 -8.50
CA PRO A 60 -4.91 -21.33 -9.55
C PRO A 60 -6.37 -21.42 -9.07
N LYS A 61 -7.30 -20.84 -9.86
CA LYS A 61 -8.74 -20.87 -9.56
C LYS A 61 -9.20 -22.32 -9.39
N GLY A 62 -9.76 -22.68 -8.22
CA GLY A 62 -10.42 -23.97 -8.00
C GLY A 62 -9.90 -24.84 -6.85
N CYS A 63 -8.85 -24.45 -6.14
CA CYS A 63 -8.45 -25.14 -4.92
C CYS A 63 -9.29 -24.59 -3.76
N GLY A 64 -10.25 -25.34 -3.22
CA GLY A 64 -11.14 -24.95 -2.10
C GLY A 64 -10.43 -24.77 -0.75
N CYS A 65 -9.32 -24.04 -0.72
CA CYS A 65 -8.38 -23.91 0.39
C CYS A 65 -8.41 -22.47 0.93
N GLY A 66 -9.43 -22.12 1.72
CA GLY A 66 -9.44 -20.88 2.54
C GLY A 66 -9.20 -19.57 1.79
N PRO A 67 -9.00 -18.44 2.51
CA PRO A 67 -8.54 -17.21 1.88
C PRO A 67 -7.13 -17.47 1.30
N GLY A 68 -6.94 -17.17 0.02
CA GLY A 68 -5.76 -17.54 -0.76
C GLY A 68 -4.39 -17.19 -0.14
N ARG A 69 -3.32 -17.70 -0.76
CA ARG A 69 -1.93 -17.39 -0.38
C ARG A 69 -1.72 -15.89 -0.28
N LEU A 70 -0.82 -15.43 0.57
CA LEU A 70 -0.44 -14.02 0.67
C LEU A 70 0.77 -13.71 -0.21
N GLN A 71 0.88 -12.47 -0.67
CA GLN A 71 2.11 -11.97 -1.26
C GLN A 71 3.25 -11.99 -0.23
N LYS A 72 4.48 -12.16 -0.72
CA LYS A 72 5.66 -12.30 0.13
C LYS A 72 6.06 -10.99 0.82
N ILE A 73 5.72 -9.84 0.24
CA ILE A 73 6.06 -8.54 0.78
C ILE A 73 4.78 -7.76 1.06
N GLY A 74 4.70 -7.21 2.28
CA GLY A 74 3.64 -6.33 2.75
C GLY A 74 4.22 -5.09 3.42
N CYS A 75 3.36 -4.18 3.89
CA CYS A 75 3.76 -3.02 4.68
C CYS A 75 3.03 -2.97 6.02
N ALA A 76 3.78 -2.83 7.10
CA ALA A 76 3.23 -2.60 8.43
C ALA A 76 2.79 -1.14 8.55
N GLY A 77 1.54 -0.93 8.91
CA GLY A 77 0.95 0.36 9.22
C GLY A 77 0.67 0.48 10.70
N ARG A 78 1.03 1.61 11.29
CA ARG A 78 0.62 1.96 12.65
C ARG A 78 -0.78 2.56 12.62
N LEU A 79 -1.64 2.08 13.50
CA LEU A 79 -2.93 2.71 13.74
C LEU A 79 -2.72 4.10 14.35
N THR A 80 -2.99 5.15 13.56
CA THR A 80 -2.81 6.55 13.96
C THR A 80 -4.12 7.31 14.12
N GLY A 81 -5.22 6.78 13.58
CA GLY A 81 -6.56 7.32 13.78
C GLY A 81 -7.58 6.20 13.76
N PHE A 82 -8.61 6.32 14.59
CA PHE A 82 -9.78 5.46 14.55
C PHE A 82 -10.99 6.27 15.04
N SER A 83 -12.13 6.08 14.38
CA SER A 83 -13.41 6.66 14.77
C SER A 83 -14.52 5.67 14.47
N GLU A 84 -15.42 5.51 15.43
CA GLU A 84 -16.64 4.74 15.24
C GLU A 84 -17.66 5.59 14.46
N THR A 85 -18.27 4.99 13.45
CA THR A 85 -19.37 5.57 12.68
C THR A 85 -20.71 5.15 13.29
N GLU A 86 -21.76 5.92 13.05
CA GLU A 86 -23.11 5.67 13.58
C GLU A 86 -23.69 4.28 13.21
N ASP A 87 -23.21 3.68 12.11
CA ASP A 87 -23.62 2.36 11.62
C ASP A 87 -22.83 1.18 12.24
N GLY A 88 -22.03 1.43 13.29
CA GLY A 88 -21.19 0.40 13.93
C GLY A 88 -19.96 -0.03 13.10
N ARG A 89 -19.61 0.73 12.06
CA ARG A 89 -18.36 0.56 11.30
C ARG A 89 -17.27 1.42 11.93
N TYR A 90 -16.01 1.02 11.71
CA TYR A 90 -14.85 1.80 12.11
C TYR A 90 -14.18 2.39 10.88
N MET A 91 -13.97 3.71 10.90
CA MET A 91 -12.99 4.32 10.02
C MET A 91 -11.65 4.32 10.75
N VAL A 92 -10.64 3.71 10.15
CA VAL A 92 -9.27 3.70 10.70
C VAL A 92 -8.31 4.34 9.71
N THR A 93 -7.22 4.91 10.22
CA THR A 93 -6.11 5.39 9.41
C THR A 93 -4.84 4.70 9.84
N LEU A 94 -4.21 3.99 8.90
CA LEU A 94 -2.89 3.41 9.06
C LEU A 94 -1.84 4.35 8.48
N THR A 95 -0.80 4.66 9.26
CA THR A 95 0.41 5.32 8.76
C THR A 95 1.48 4.27 8.53
N GLY A 96 1.99 4.14 7.31
CA GLY A 96 3.01 3.15 6.95
C GLY A 96 4.31 3.37 7.72
N ILE A 97 4.84 2.29 8.28
CA ILE A 97 6.08 2.31 9.08
C ILE A 97 7.21 1.64 8.33
N SER A 98 7.03 0.36 7.97
CA SER A 98 8.08 -0.43 7.33
C SER A 98 7.47 -1.55 6.52
N ARG A 99 8.08 -1.84 5.38
CA ARG A 99 7.83 -3.08 4.67
C ARG A 99 8.37 -4.26 5.45
N PHE A 100 7.79 -5.42 5.19
CA PHE A 100 8.21 -6.68 5.77
C PHE A 100 8.11 -7.78 4.72
N ARG A 101 8.94 -8.80 4.89
CA ARG A 101 8.82 -10.06 4.18
C ARG A 101 8.08 -11.07 5.05
N LEU A 102 7.00 -11.63 4.55
CA LEU A 102 6.28 -12.73 5.20
C LEU A 102 7.17 -13.97 5.19
N GLN A 103 7.57 -14.45 6.37
CA GLN A 103 8.33 -15.72 6.48
C GLN A 103 7.39 -16.91 6.67
N GLU A 104 6.42 -16.75 7.55
CA GLU A 104 5.55 -17.83 8.01
C GLU A 104 4.19 -17.25 8.41
N GLU A 105 3.11 -17.95 8.05
CA GLU A 105 1.80 -17.70 8.62
C GLU A 105 1.65 -18.51 9.90
N LEU A 106 1.19 -17.85 10.97
CA LEU A 106 1.07 -18.46 12.29
C LEU A 106 -0.35 -18.98 12.47
N ASP A 107 -0.46 -20.28 12.73
CA ASP A 107 -1.72 -20.89 13.14
C ASP A 107 -2.18 -20.36 14.50
N GLY A 108 -3.49 -20.27 14.70
CA GLY A 108 -4.05 -19.82 15.97
C GLY A 108 -5.57 -19.78 15.98
N PHE A 109 -6.13 -19.46 17.15
CA PHE A 109 -7.57 -19.36 17.36
C PHE A 109 -8.14 -17.96 17.07
N THR A 110 -7.31 -17.02 16.61
CA THR A 110 -7.77 -15.68 16.24
C THR A 110 -8.57 -15.74 14.94
N PRO A 111 -9.64 -14.95 14.79
CA PRO A 111 -10.45 -14.94 13.58
C PRO A 111 -9.77 -14.25 12.38
N TYR A 112 -8.59 -13.66 12.60
CA TYR A 112 -7.73 -13.00 11.62
C TYR A 112 -6.37 -13.71 11.53
N ARG A 113 -5.68 -13.50 10.40
CA ARG A 113 -4.37 -14.10 10.13
C ARG A 113 -3.27 -13.36 10.86
N LYS A 114 -2.26 -14.10 11.31
CA LYS A 114 -1.02 -13.56 11.87
C LYS A 114 0.16 -14.13 11.11
N VAL A 115 1.23 -13.36 11.03
CA VAL A 115 2.46 -13.78 10.35
C VAL A 115 3.68 -13.50 11.21
N LYS A 116 4.76 -14.22 10.91
CA LYS A 116 6.12 -13.88 11.33
C LYS A 116 6.76 -12.98 10.27
N PRO A 117 6.89 -11.66 10.51
CA PRO A 117 7.54 -10.75 9.59
C PRO A 117 9.07 -10.85 9.69
N CYS A 118 9.75 -10.67 8.57
CA CYS A 118 11.17 -10.36 8.51
C CYS A 118 11.37 -8.93 7.99
N TRP A 119 11.98 -8.11 8.84
CA TRP A 119 12.24 -6.70 8.57
C TRP A 119 13.56 -6.44 7.85
N LYS A 120 14.42 -7.47 7.73
CA LYS A 120 15.75 -7.34 7.10
C LYS A 120 15.63 -6.93 5.64
N GLY A 121 16.44 -5.96 5.23
CA GLY A 121 16.44 -5.43 3.85
C GLY A 121 15.46 -4.28 3.63
N PHE A 122 14.71 -3.88 4.67
CA PHE A 122 13.81 -2.72 4.64
C PHE A 122 14.27 -1.62 5.60
N ASP A 123 15.56 -1.60 5.96
CA ASP A 123 16.15 -0.66 6.92
C ASP A 123 15.96 0.81 6.52
N ARG A 124 15.85 1.09 5.21
CA ARG A 124 15.57 2.41 4.64
C ARG A 124 14.20 2.95 5.05
N ASP A 125 13.23 2.07 5.28
CA ASP A 125 11.85 2.46 5.56
C ASP A 125 11.74 3.13 6.93
N LEU A 126 12.59 2.75 7.90
CA LEU A 126 12.69 3.40 9.22
C LEU A 126 13.57 4.66 9.21
N GLY A 127 14.26 4.92 8.10
CA GLY A 127 15.17 6.04 7.94
C GLY A 127 14.46 7.38 7.76
N LYS A 128 15.26 8.39 7.39
CA LYS A 128 14.73 9.68 6.93
C LYS A 128 13.98 9.49 5.59
N PRO A 129 13.08 10.43 5.25
CA PRO A 129 12.48 10.46 3.93
C PRO A 129 13.53 10.31 2.82
N GLU A 130 13.21 9.48 1.83
CA GLU A 130 14.09 9.25 0.69
C GLU A 130 14.04 10.44 -0.26
N HIS A 131 15.16 10.73 -0.91
CA HIS A 131 15.24 11.79 -1.91
C HIS A 131 15.77 11.21 -3.21
N ASP A 132 15.02 11.40 -4.29
CA ASP A 132 15.39 10.99 -5.64
C ASP A 132 15.94 12.21 -6.40
N LYS A 133 17.26 12.25 -6.52
CA LYS A 133 17.95 13.35 -7.23
C LYS A 133 17.68 13.37 -8.73
N GLY A 134 17.24 12.24 -9.30
CA GLY A 134 16.94 12.09 -10.72
C GLY A 134 15.50 12.47 -11.07
N PHE A 135 14.67 12.82 -10.08
CA PHE A 135 13.27 13.12 -10.33
C PHE A 135 13.08 14.51 -10.95
N ASP A 136 12.79 14.55 -12.24
CA ASP A 136 12.30 15.76 -12.92
C ASP A 136 10.79 15.90 -12.74
N ARG A 137 10.40 16.55 -11.64
CA ARG A 137 9.00 16.83 -11.32
C ARG A 137 8.30 17.65 -12.41
N ARG A 138 9.00 18.59 -13.06
CA ARG A 138 8.41 19.46 -14.09
C ARG A 138 8.07 18.68 -15.36
N ALA A 139 8.88 17.69 -15.71
CA ALA A 139 8.58 16.78 -16.82
C ALA A 139 7.53 15.72 -16.46
N PHE A 140 7.42 15.36 -15.18
CA PHE A 140 6.48 14.35 -14.70
C PHE A 140 5.03 14.85 -14.61
N MET A 141 4.80 16.03 -14.04
CA MET A 141 3.45 16.54 -13.77
C MET A 141 2.56 16.60 -15.03
N PRO A 142 3.02 17.05 -16.21
CA PRO A 142 2.19 17.05 -17.41
C PRO A 142 1.72 15.64 -17.85
N LYS A 143 2.56 14.61 -17.67
CA LYS A 143 2.19 13.21 -17.97
C LYS A 143 1.13 12.73 -16.98
N LEU A 144 1.29 13.10 -15.71
CA LEU A 144 0.34 12.78 -14.66
C LEU A 144 -1.03 13.42 -14.92
N CYS A 145 -1.08 14.70 -15.28
CA CYS A 145 -2.32 15.40 -15.63
C CYS A 145 -3.08 14.68 -16.75
N ARG A 146 -2.37 14.37 -17.85
CA ARG A 146 -2.95 13.61 -18.97
C ARG A 146 -3.49 12.24 -18.54
N TYR A 147 -2.79 11.55 -17.65
CA TYR A 147 -3.23 10.26 -17.14
C TYR A 147 -4.50 10.37 -16.29
N PHE A 148 -4.56 11.36 -15.40
CA PHE A 148 -5.75 11.59 -14.57
C PHE A 148 -6.97 11.96 -15.42
N GLU A 149 -6.77 12.82 -16.43
CA GLU A 149 -7.81 13.15 -17.41
C GLU A 149 -8.30 11.90 -18.16
N ALA A 150 -7.38 11.09 -18.70
CA ALA A 150 -7.73 9.87 -19.43
C ALA A 150 -8.45 8.83 -18.56
N GLN A 151 -8.16 8.78 -17.26
CA GLN A 151 -8.79 7.87 -16.30
C GLN A 151 -10.06 8.47 -15.64
N GLY A 152 -10.43 9.72 -15.96
CA GLY A 152 -11.56 10.41 -15.34
C GLY A 152 -11.39 10.63 -13.83
N LEU A 153 -10.15 10.72 -13.36
CA LEU A 153 -9.83 10.90 -11.94
C LEU A 153 -9.87 12.39 -11.58
N SER A 154 -10.56 12.71 -10.48
CA SER A 154 -10.48 14.04 -9.87
C SER A 154 -9.36 14.08 -8.84
N THR A 155 -8.63 15.19 -8.80
CA THR A 155 -7.54 15.40 -7.85
C THR A 155 -7.38 16.87 -7.52
N ASP A 156 -7.03 17.11 -6.26
CA ASP A 156 -6.57 18.40 -5.79
C ASP A 156 -5.10 18.60 -6.22
N TRP A 157 -4.93 19.23 -7.39
CA TRP A 157 -3.62 19.46 -7.98
C TRP A 157 -2.73 20.35 -7.12
N ASP A 158 -3.31 21.32 -6.41
CA ASP A 158 -2.57 22.24 -5.53
C ASP A 158 -1.90 21.45 -4.41
N SER A 159 -2.66 20.55 -3.76
CA SER A 159 -2.12 19.67 -2.72
C SER A 159 -1.05 18.70 -3.23
N LEU A 160 -1.16 18.23 -4.48
CA LEU A 160 -0.13 17.39 -5.08
C LEU A 160 1.14 18.16 -5.39
N GLU A 161 1.02 19.38 -5.95
CA GLU A 161 2.14 20.21 -6.36
C GLU A 161 3.02 20.63 -5.18
N ASP A 162 2.43 20.87 -4.00
CA ASP A 162 3.15 21.23 -2.77
C ASP A 162 3.72 20.03 -2.01
N ALA A 163 3.34 18.79 -2.35
CA ALA A 163 3.82 17.61 -1.66
C ALA A 163 5.29 17.29 -1.98
N ASP A 164 6.07 16.93 -0.95
CA ASP A 164 7.42 16.38 -1.11
C ASP A 164 7.44 15.18 -2.07
N ASP A 165 8.53 15.03 -2.82
CA ASP A 165 8.63 14.05 -3.91
C ASP A 165 8.34 12.60 -3.47
N GLU A 166 8.84 12.19 -2.30
CA GLU A 166 8.55 10.86 -1.78
C GLU A 166 7.05 10.68 -1.49
N LEU A 167 6.42 11.67 -0.87
CA LEU A 167 5.00 11.62 -0.54
C LEU A 167 4.16 11.59 -1.82
N LEU A 168 4.53 12.38 -2.83
CA LEU A 168 3.89 12.36 -4.14
C LEU A 168 3.96 10.97 -4.78
N ILE A 169 5.16 10.41 -4.93
CA ILE A 169 5.36 9.11 -5.59
C ILE A 169 4.62 8.00 -4.83
N ASN A 170 4.72 7.98 -3.49
CA ASN A 170 4.06 6.96 -2.68
C ASN A 170 2.52 7.10 -2.76
N SER A 171 2.00 8.33 -2.72
CA SER A 171 0.55 8.55 -2.79
C SER A 171 -0.01 8.16 -4.15
N LEU A 172 0.67 8.52 -5.24
CA LEU A 172 0.28 8.13 -6.59
C LEU A 172 0.32 6.61 -6.77
N SER A 173 1.33 5.94 -6.23
CA SER A 173 1.42 4.47 -6.25
C SER A 173 0.23 3.80 -5.58
N MET A 174 -0.33 4.44 -4.54
CA MET A 174 -1.47 3.92 -3.78
C MET A 174 -2.82 4.26 -4.43
N LEU A 175 -2.97 5.50 -4.91
CA LEU A 175 -4.22 6.07 -5.40
C LEU A 175 -4.55 5.70 -6.85
N CYS A 176 -3.54 5.59 -7.71
CA CYS A 176 -3.78 5.28 -9.12
C CYS A 176 -4.41 3.89 -9.27
N PRO A 177 -5.37 3.72 -10.19
CA PRO A 177 -6.10 2.48 -10.41
C PRO A 177 -5.27 1.46 -11.21
N PHE A 178 -4.07 1.14 -10.72
CA PHE A 178 -3.25 0.06 -11.28
C PHE A 178 -3.74 -1.32 -10.82
N ASP A 179 -3.43 -2.33 -11.61
CA ASP A 179 -3.73 -3.72 -11.31
C ASP A 179 -2.94 -4.21 -10.07
N VAL A 180 -3.38 -5.32 -9.50
CA VAL A 180 -2.85 -5.88 -8.24
C VAL A 180 -1.35 -6.18 -8.35
N GLU A 181 -0.93 -6.71 -9.48
CA GLU A 181 0.46 -7.05 -9.82
C GLU A 181 1.34 -5.80 -9.89
N ASP A 182 0.86 -4.75 -10.54
CA ASP A 182 1.58 -3.48 -10.68
C ASP A 182 1.72 -2.77 -9.34
N LYS A 183 0.66 -2.76 -8.52
CA LYS A 183 0.74 -2.26 -7.13
C LYS A 183 1.72 -3.07 -6.29
N GLN A 184 1.80 -4.39 -6.51
CA GLN A 184 2.78 -5.22 -5.84
C GLN A 184 4.20 -4.86 -6.29
N ALA A 185 4.44 -4.63 -7.59
CA ALA A 185 5.73 -4.20 -8.10
C ALA A 185 6.18 -2.85 -7.47
N LEU A 186 5.26 -1.89 -7.33
CA LEU A 186 5.52 -0.61 -6.68
C LEU A 186 5.87 -0.75 -5.18
N LEU A 187 5.25 -1.71 -4.48
CA LEU A 187 5.59 -2.05 -3.09
C LEU A 187 7.00 -2.63 -2.96
N GLU A 188 7.33 -3.54 -3.87
CA GLU A 188 8.57 -4.32 -3.86
C GLU A 188 9.78 -3.53 -4.39
N ALA A 189 9.55 -2.38 -5.03
CA ALA A 189 10.60 -1.48 -5.50
C ALA A 189 11.59 -1.11 -4.36
N PRO A 190 12.90 -1.40 -4.51
CA PRO A 190 13.87 -1.34 -3.41
C PRO A 190 14.19 0.10 -2.94
N SER A 191 13.97 1.10 -3.78
CA SER A 191 14.22 2.52 -3.50
C SER A 191 13.12 3.40 -4.07
N LEU A 192 13.09 4.67 -3.65
CA LEU A 192 12.19 5.67 -4.22
C LEU A 192 12.41 5.85 -5.73
N GLU A 193 13.65 5.84 -6.18
CA GLU A 193 14.04 5.98 -7.59
C GLU A 193 13.46 4.86 -8.45
N THR A 194 13.66 3.60 -8.06
CA THR A 194 13.09 2.46 -8.79
C THR A 194 11.56 2.51 -8.79
N ARG A 195 10.94 2.92 -7.67
CA ARG A 195 9.49 3.08 -7.59
C ARG A 195 8.98 4.16 -8.54
N ARG A 196 9.65 5.32 -8.60
CA ARG A 196 9.34 6.39 -9.56
C ARG A 196 9.39 5.85 -10.98
N GLU A 197 10.45 5.14 -11.35
CA GLU A 197 10.62 4.62 -12.71
C GLU A 197 9.53 3.63 -13.09
N THR A 198 9.18 2.73 -12.18
CA THR A 198 8.04 1.82 -12.36
C THR A 198 6.74 2.62 -12.51
N LEU A 199 6.46 3.59 -11.64
CA LEU A 199 5.27 4.42 -11.70
C LEU A 199 5.14 5.18 -13.03
N VAL A 200 6.23 5.82 -13.48
CA VAL A 200 6.28 6.52 -14.77
C VAL A 200 6.01 5.57 -15.92
N THR A 201 6.61 4.38 -15.90
CA THR A 201 6.41 3.36 -16.94
C THR A 201 4.95 2.92 -17.01
N LEU A 202 4.30 2.70 -15.87
CA LEU A 202 2.88 2.32 -15.79
C LEU A 202 1.97 3.42 -16.33
N ILE A 203 2.23 4.67 -15.96
CA ILE A 203 1.49 5.84 -16.46
C ILE A 203 1.64 5.95 -17.98
N GLU A 204 2.85 5.84 -18.51
CA GLU A 204 3.10 5.92 -19.95
C GLU A 204 2.45 4.77 -20.71
N PHE A 205 2.47 3.55 -20.17
CA PHE A 205 1.81 2.40 -20.77
C PHE A 205 0.29 2.58 -20.85
N ALA A 206 -0.32 3.07 -19.77
CA ALA A 206 -1.75 3.34 -19.73
C ALA A 206 -2.16 4.45 -20.72
N LEU A 207 -1.35 5.50 -20.86
CA LEU A 207 -1.60 6.58 -21.83
C LEU A 207 -1.55 6.06 -23.27
N ARG A 208 -0.54 5.26 -23.65
CA ARG A 208 -0.44 4.69 -25.00
C ARG A 208 -1.56 3.72 -25.30
N SER A 209 -1.94 2.90 -24.33
CA SER A 209 -3.03 1.93 -24.47
C SER A 209 -4.41 2.60 -24.63
N GLY A 210 -4.58 3.81 -24.07
CA GLY A 210 -5.76 4.64 -24.29
C GLY A 210 -5.79 5.28 -25.69
N GLU A 211 -4.63 5.73 -26.19
CA GLU A 211 -4.49 6.33 -27.53
C GLU A 211 -4.74 5.29 -28.66
N ASP A 212 -4.23 4.06 -28.52
CA ASP A 212 -4.43 2.97 -29.50
C ASP A 212 -5.90 2.48 -29.61
N GLY A 213 -6.71 2.75 -28.58
CA GLY A 213 -8.14 2.41 -28.55
C GLY A 213 -9.01 3.38 -29.37
N GLU A 214 -8.58 4.64 -29.50
CA GLU A 214 -9.27 5.66 -30.29
C GLU A 214 -8.93 5.57 -31.79
N GLU A 215 -7.70 5.18 -32.16
CA GLU A 215 -7.31 5.01 -33.57
C GLU A 215 -7.96 3.80 -34.27
N ARG A 216 -8.48 2.82 -33.51
CA ARG A 216 -9.18 1.64 -34.08
C ARG A 216 -10.67 1.84 -34.32
N LEU A 217 -11.22 3.01 -33.99
CA LEU A 217 -12.65 3.31 -34.15
C LEU A 217 -12.97 4.36 -35.23
N GLN A 218 -12.01 4.72 -36.09
CA GLN A 218 -12.25 5.56 -37.27
C GLN A 218 -12.29 4.76 -38.58
#